data_AF-D5H037-F1
#
_entry.id   AF-D5H037-F1
#
_cell.length_a   1.000
_cell.length_b   1.000
_cell.length_c   1.000
_cell.angle_alpha   90.00
_cell.angle_beta   90.00
_cell.angle_gamma   90.00
#
_symmetry.space_group_name_H-M   'P 1'
#
loop_
_entity.id
_entity.type
_entity.pdbx_description
1 polymer ?
#
loop_
_entity_poly.entity_id
_entity_poly.type
_entity_poly.pdbx_seq_one_letter_code
_entity_poly.pdbx_strand_id
1 'polypeptide(L)'
;MLKQNVYTKVLSSLSKQDRKFVLAMAQSPKHCVSIKEIHERLNRPSNFVANYRRRLLDDQVIKSTNYGEVAFTLPFFKEYVLRQYRFEQGLE
;
A
#
# COMPACT_ATOMS: atom_id res chain seq x y z
N MET A 1 21.89 1.83 9.44
CA MET A 1 21.19 0.57 9.12
C MET A 1 19.77 0.46 9.71
N LEU A 2 19.07 1.55 10.08
CA LEU A 2 17.73 1.44 10.71
C LEU A 2 16.52 1.48 9.75
N LYS A 3 16.64 2.02 8.54
CA LYS A 3 15.46 2.29 7.69
C LYS A 3 14.80 1.02 7.13
N GLN A 4 15.59 0.00 6.75
CA GLN A 4 15.04 -1.25 6.24
C GLN A 4 14.18 -1.98 7.27
N ASN A 5 14.56 -1.94 8.55
CA ASN A 5 13.85 -2.66 9.60
C ASN A 5 12.41 -2.17 9.79
N VAL A 6 12.16 -0.87 9.61
CA VAL A 6 10.81 -0.29 9.72
C VAL A 6 9.94 -0.75 8.55
N TYR A 7 10.45 -0.69 7.32
CA TYR A 7 9.68 -1.10 6.14
C TYR A 7 9.35 -2.58 6.15
N THR A 8 10.31 -3.44 6.50
CA THR A 8 10.09 -4.88 6.64
C THR A 8 9.04 -5.16 7.70
N LYS A 9 9.11 -4.48 8.86
CA LYS A 9 8.16 -4.69 9.95
C LYS A 9 6.74 -4.30 9.56
N VAL A 10 6.57 -3.13 8.96
CA VAL A 10 5.27 -2.67 8.45
C VAL A 10 4.72 -3.67 7.45
N LEU A 11 5.48 -4.00 6.39
CA LEU A 11 5.03 -4.91 5.35
C LEU A 11 4.75 -6.33 5.86
N SER A 12 5.54 -6.80 6.82
CA SER A 12 5.35 -8.10 7.46
C SER A 12 4.08 -8.14 8.33
N SER A 13 3.76 -7.04 9.03
CA SER A 13 2.55 -6.89 9.84
C SER A 13 1.27 -6.88 8.99
N LEU A 14 1.37 -6.43 7.73
CA LEU A 14 0.25 -6.40 6.81
C LEU A 14 -0.20 -7.82 6.39
N SER A 15 -1.51 -8.05 6.45
CA SER A 15 -2.11 -9.28 5.95
C SER A 15 -2.01 -9.35 4.42
N LYS A 16 -2.22 -10.56 3.86
CA LYS A 16 -2.11 -10.80 2.41
C LYS A 16 -2.97 -9.85 1.57
N GLN A 17 -4.13 -9.43 2.09
CA GLN A 17 -5.01 -8.50 1.37
C GLN A 17 -4.63 -7.02 1.54
N ASP A 18 -4.13 -6.63 2.71
CA ASP A 18 -3.53 -5.31 2.90
C ASP A 18 -2.33 -5.12 1.97
N ARG A 19 -1.48 -6.16 1.82
CA ARG A 19 -0.37 -6.14 0.85
C ARG A 19 -0.85 -5.93 -0.58
N LYS A 20 -1.95 -6.55 -1.01
CA LYS A 20 -2.53 -6.32 -2.34
C LYS A 20 -2.99 -4.88 -2.53
N PHE A 21 -3.58 -4.27 -1.50
CA PHE A 21 -3.99 -2.87 -1.54
C PHE A 21 -2.78 -1.94 -1.65
N VAL A 22 -1.78 -2.13 -0.80
CA VAL A 22 -0.52 -1.37 -0.80
C VAL A 22 0.21 -1.57 -2.14
N LEU A 23 0.20 -2.77 -2.72
CA LEU A 23 0.77 -3.04 -4.04
C LEU A 23 0.00 -2.32 -5.16
N ALA A 24 -1.33 -2.32 -5.13
CA ALA A 24 -2.15 -1.59 -6.09
C ALA A 24 -1.86 -0.07 -6.04
N MET A 25 -1.68 0.47 -4.83
CA MET A 25 -1.21 1.84 -4.64
C MET A 25 0.22 2.03 -5.18
N ALA A 26 1.15 1.13 -4.86
CA ALA A 26 2.56 1.25 -5.24
C ALA A 26 2.79 1.13 -6.76
N GLN A 27 1.95 0.36 -7.46
CA GLN A 27 1.94 0.30 -8.93
C GLN A 27 1.42 1.60 -9.58
N SER A 28 0.77 2.47 -8.81
CA SER A 28 0.34 3.77 -9.32
C SER A 28 1.55 4.69 -9.44
N PRO A 29 1.72 5.42 -10.56
CA PRO A 29 2.83 6.36 -10.71
C PRO A 29 2.69 7.59 -9.80
N LYS A 30 1.47 7.85 -9.30
CA LYS A 30 1.14 9.01 -8.46
C LYS A 30 1.58 8.79 -7.01
N HIS A 31 1.97 9.88 -6.35
CA HIS A 31 2.27 9.86 -4.91
C HIS A 31 0.99 9.75 -4.06
N CYS A 32 -0.08 10.41 -4.51
CA CYS A 32 -1.42 10.33 -3.95
C CYS A 32 -2.29 9.54 -4.92
N VAL A 33 -2.95 8.49 -4.43
CA VAL A 33 -3.80 7.63 -5.24
C VAL A 33 -5.23 7.77 -4.75
N SER A 34 -6.15 8.05 -5.66
CA SER A 34 -7.57 8.14 -5.34
C SER A 34 -8.14 6.75 -5.07
N ILE A 35 -9.05 6.63 -4.11
CA ILE A 35 -9.72 5.37 -3.76
C ILE A 35 -10.40 4.73 -4.97
N LYS A 36 -10.95 5.56 -5.87
CA LYS A 36 -11.52 5.12 -7.15
C LYS A 36 -10.50 4.36 -8.02
N GLU A 37 -9.29 4.89 -8.15
CA GLU A 37 -8.23 4.27 -8.97
C GLU A 37 -7.76 2.94 -8.36
N ILE A 38 -7.65 2.87 -7.02
CA ILE A 38 -7.32 1.63 -6.30
C ILE A 38 -8.43 0.59 -6.50
N HIS A 39 -9.69 1.02 -6.43
CA HIS A 39 -10.86 0.15 -6.66
C HIS A 39 -10.87 -0.41 -8.08
N GLU A 40 -10.63 0.42 -9.10
CA GLU A 40 -10.54 -0.02 -10.50
C GLU A 40 -9.40 -1.02 -10.72
N ARG A 41 -8.22 -0.80 -10.09
CA ARG A 41 -7.09 -1.73 -10.18
C ARG A 41 -7.31 -3.05 -9.43
N LEU A 42 -7.88 -2.99 -8.23
CA LEU A 42 -8.13 -4.20 -7.44
C LEU A 42 -9.28 -5.03 -8.02
N ASN A 43 -10.19 -4.41 -8.78
CA ASN A 43 -11.44 -5.01 -9.25
C ASN A 43 -12.19 -5.71 -8.10
N ARG A 44 -12.20 -5.05 -6.92
CA ARG A 44 -12.83 -5.54 -5.69
C ARG A 44 -13.92 -4.58 -5.25
N PRO A 45 -14.99 -5.05 -4.60
CA PRO A 45 -16.12 -4.20 -4.22
C PRO A 45 -15.69 -3.04 -3.29
N SER A 46 -16.33 -1.88 -3.43
CA SER A 46 -16.01 -0.66 -2.64
C SER A 46 -15.97 -0.87 -1.13
N ASN A 47 -16.84 -1.74 -0.60
CA ASN A 47 -16.88 -2.09 0.83
C ASN A 47 -15.58 -2.75 1.31
N PHE A 48 -14.95 -3.52 0.42
CA PHE A 48 -13.65 -4.12 0.67
C PHE A 48 -12.62 -3.00 0.86
N VAL A 49 -12.44 -2.17 -0.16
CA VAL A 49 -11.45 -1.07 -0.22
C VAL A 49 -11.56 -0.13 0.99
N ALA A 50 -12.77 0.21 1.44
CA ALA A 50 -13.00 1.06 2.60
C ALA A 50 -12.50 0.47 3.93
N ASN A 51 -12.67 -0.84 4.14
CA ASN A 51 -12.23 -1.51 5.38
C ASN A 51 -10.69 -1.57 5.47
N TYR A 52 -10.03 -1.96 4.38
CA TYR A 52 -8.55 -1.97 4.31
C TYR A 52 -7.96 -0.57 4.39
N ARG A 53 -8.59 0.43 3.76
CA ARG A 53 -8.19 1.82 3.92
C ARG A 53 -8.15 2.21 5.40
N ARG A 54 -9.21 1.89 6.15
CA ARG A 54 -9.30 2.23 7.58
C ARG A 54 -8.21 1.55 8.39
N ARG A 55 -7.95 0.26 8.15
CA ARG A 55 -6.86 -0.49 8.78
C ARG A 55 -5.49 0.09 8.46
N LEU A 56 -5.21 0.40 7.20
CA LEU A 56 -3.93 0.95 6.78
C LEU A 56 -3.69 2.37 7.31
N LEU A 57 -4.76 3.15 7.55
CA LEU A 57 -4.70 4.44 8.23
C LEU A 57 -4.39 4.26 9.73
N ASP A 58 -5.06 3.31 10.38
CA ASP A 58 -4.86 2.97 11.79
C ASP A 58 -3.43 2.46 12.06
N ASP A 59 -2.92 1.60 11.18
CA ASP A 59 -1.55 1.07 11.20
C ASP A 59 -0.51 2.11 10.72
N GLN A 60 -0.94 3.34 10.42
CA GLN A 60 -0.12 4.48 9.97
C GLN A 60 0.71 4.22 8.69
N VAL A 61 0.35 3.21 7.91
CA VAL A 61 1.03 2.85 6.66
C VAL A 61 0.69 3.84 5.55
N ILE A 62 -0.57 4.25 5.50
CA ILE A 62 -1.08 5.27 4.59
C ILE A 62 -1.64 6.45 5.37
N LYS A 63 -1.71 7.60 4.70
CA LYS A 63 -2.35 8.82 5.20
C LYS A 63 -3.39 9.30 4.20
N SER A 64 -4.47 9.90 4.70
CA SER A 64 -5.43 10.58 3.83
C SER A 64 -4.88 11.95 3.49
N THR A 65 -4.64 12.21 2.20
CA THR A 65 -4.11 13.50 1.73
C THR A 65 -5.21 14.47 1.35
N ASN A 66 -6.33 13.96 0.82
CA ASN A 66 -7.44 14.75 0.32
C ASN A 66 -8.74 13.93 0.34
N TYR A 67 -9.87 14.55 -0.04
CA TYR A 67 -11.17 13.88 -0.10
C TYR A 67 -11.15 12.69 -1.08
N GLY A 68 -11.13 11.48 -0.53
CA GLY A 68 -11.07 10.25 -1.34
C GLY A 68 -9.68 9.91 -1.89
N GLU A 69 -8.60 10.51 -1.36
CA GLU A 69 -7.22 10.23 -1.78
C GLU A 69 -6.35 9.79 -0.60
N VAL A 70 -5.43 8.87 -0.89
CA VAL A 70 -4.50 8.32 0.08
C VAL A 70 -3.08 8.30 -0.47
N ALA A 71 -2.10 8.51 0.40
CA ALA A 71 -0.68 8.43 0.07
C ALA A 71 0.05 7.58 1.12
N PHE A 72 1.24 7.10 0.78
CA PHE A 72 2.08 6.44 1.76
C PHE A 72 2.57 7.45 2.82
N THR A 73 2.52 7.04 4.09
CA THR A 73 3.08 7.83 5.18
C THR A 73 4.60 7.87 5.08
N LEU A 74 5.18 6.72 4.70
CA LEU A 74 6.61 6.50 4.63
C LEU A 74 7.17 6.84 3.24
N PRO A 75 8.23 7.66 3.15
CA PRO A 75 8.90 7.97 1.89
C PRO A 75 9.58 6.71 1.33
N PHE A 76 9.57 6.54 0.01
CA PHE A 76 10.15 5.38 -0.69
C PHE A 76 9.52 4.01 -0.34
N PHE A 77 8.47 3.97 0.48
CA PHE A 77 7.79 2.71 0.85
C PHE A 77 7.18 2.01 -0.37
N LYS A 78 6.68 2.78 -1.35
CA LYS A 78 6.20 2.24 -2.63
C LYS A 78 7.26 1.37 -3.33
N GLU A 79 8.50 1.83 -3.36
CA GLU A 79 9.59 1.13 -4.05
C GLU A 79 10.02 -0.11 -3.27
N TYR A 80 10.00 -0.01 -1.94
CA TYR A 80 10.24 -1.16 -1.07
C TYR A 80 9.22 -2.28 -1.30
N VAL A 81 7.93 -1.94 -1.35
CA VAL A 81 6.84 -2.89 -1.61
C VAL A 81 7.00 -3.54 -2.98
N LEU A 82 7.25 -2.75 -4.03
CA LEU A 82 7.45 -3.28 -5.38
C LEU A 82 8.67 -4.20 -5.46
N ARG A 83 9.79 -3.81 -4.82
CA ARG A 83 10.99 -4.64 -4.75
C ARG A 83 10.71 -5.95 -4.02
N GLN A 84 10.08 -5.90 -2.85
CA GLN A 84 9.75 -7.10 -2.08
C GLN A 84 8.84 -8.02 -2.88
N TYR A 85 7.82 -7.47 -3.55
CA TYR A 85 6.91 -8.26 -4.35
C TYR A 85 7.60 -8.94 -5.54
N ARG A 86 8.53 -8.25 -6.20
CA ARG A 86 9.36 -8.84 -7.27
C ARG A 86 10.26 -9.97 -6.74
N PHE A 87 10.84 -9.77 -5.55
CA PHE A 87 11.64 -10.78 -4.86
C PHE A 87 10.81 -12.02 -4.50
N GLU A 88 9.63 -11.83 -3.91
CA GLU A 88 8.70 -12.92 -3.56
C GLU A 88 8.20 -13.69 -4.79
N GLN A 89 8.13 -13.05 -5.96
CA GLN A 89 7.74 -13.67 -7.24
C GLN A 89 8.92 -14.42 -7.92
N GLY A 90 10.12 -14.41 -7.35
CA GLY A 90 11.29 -15.09 -7.92
C GLY A 90 11.77 -14.51 -9.26
N LEU A 91 11.56 -13.21 -9.50
CA LEU A 91 11.97 -12.52 -10.72
C LEU A 91 13.45 -12.07 -10.71
N GLU A 92 14.34 -12.87 -10.12
CA GLU A 92 15.80 -12.65 -10.16
C GLU A 92 16.52 -13.81 -10.84
#